data_AF-A0A6A7LGN1-F1
#
_entry.id   AF-A0A6A7LGN1-F1
#
_cell.length_a   1.000
_cell.length_b   1.000
_cell.length_c   1.000
_cell.angle_alpha   90.00
_cell.angle_beta   90.00
_cell.angle_gamma   90.00
#
_symmetry.space_group_name_H-M   'P 1'
#
loop_
_entity.id
_entity.type
_entity.pdbx_description
1 polymer ?
#
loop_
_entity_poly.entity_id
_entity_poly.type
_entity_poly.pdbx_seq_one_letter_code
_entity_poly.pdbx_strand_id
1 'polypeptide(L)'
;MASASKINFDEPIPEMIKRLKSEHRKFESNLVKVKTSIEDNSVTLASEIIRSISDEIIHHAVEEEARLMRVIMHKAKEESAESIKIIQEHNWVMNFLKNRIITIEKVSTSSDPDEYEQARNDLNEFVSNLRKHFKEEEAIVFPLALRAEAAD
;
A
#
# COMPACT_ATOMS: atom_id res chain seq x y z
N MET A 1 8.86 -19.50 2.38
CA MET A 1 7.41 -19.76 2.53
C MET A 1 6.83 -18.55 3.23
N ALA A 2 6.09 -17.70 2.54
CA ALA A 2 5.38 -16.60 3.19
C ALA A 2 4.28 -17.20 4.07
N SER A 3 4.32 -16.90 5.36
CA SER A 3 3.25 -17.26 6.28
C SER A 3 1.99 -16.52 5.84
N ALA A 4 0.95 -17.24 5.44
CA ALA A 4 -0.37 -16.64 5.27
C ALA A 4 -0.81 -16.12 6.65
N SER A 5 -0.60 -14.83 6.93
CA SER A 5 -1.12 -14.23 8.15
C SER A 5 -2.64 -14.27 8.04
N LYS A 6 -3.25 -14.97 9.01
CA LYS A 6 -4.69 -15.14 9.08
C LYS A 6 -5.31 -13.77 9.42
N ILE A 7 -6.22 -13.30 8.58
CA ILE A 7 -6.98 -12.07 8.83
C ILE A 7 -7.73 -12.22 10.16
N ASN A 8 -7.59 -11.24 11.05
CA ASN A 8 -8.30 -11.22 12.32
C ASN A 8 -9.69 -10.61 12.11
N PHE A 9 -10.75 -11.43 12.14
CA PHE A 9 -12.13 -10.97 12.02
C PHE A 9 -12.75 -10.51 13.35
N ASP A 10 -12.08 -10.78 14.47
CA ASP A 10 -12.57 -10.46 15.82
C ASP A 10 -12.08 -9.09 16.32
N GLU A 11 -11.11 -8.48 15.64
CA GLU A 11 -10.65 -7.12 15.95
C GLU A 11 -11.77 -6.09 15.68
N PRO A 12 -12.13 -5.23 16.66
CA PRO A 12 -13.09 -4.16 16.43
C PRO A 12 -12.60 -3.15 15.39
N ILE A 13 -13.51 -2.67 14.52
CA ILE A 13 -13.17 -1.72 13.44
C ILE A 13 -12.41 -0.47 13.93
N PRO A 14 -12.78 0.17 15.07
CA PRO A 14 -12.01 1.31 15.57
C PRO A 14 -10.57 0.98 15.96
N GLU A 15 -10.32 -0.21 16.53
CA GLU A 15 -8.97 -0.63 16.90
C GLU A 15 -8.16 -1.04 15.67
N MET A 16 -8.79 -1.75 14.72
CA MET A 16 -8.19 -2.08 13.43
C MET A 16 -7.74 -0.81 12.70
N ILE A 17 -8.57 0.22 12.60
CA ILE A 17 -8.19 1.48 11.94
C ILE A 17 -7.02 2.17 12.65
N LYS A 18 -6.96 2.16 13.98
CA LYS A 18 -5.80 2.69 14.71
C LYS A 18 -4.51 1.95 14.36
N ARG A 19 -4.59 0.61 14.26
CA ARG A 19 -3.47 -0.25 13.85
C ARG A 19 -3.06 0.03 12.40
N LEU A 20 -4.01 0.04 11.45
CA LEU A 20 -3.74 0.34 10.03
C LEU A 20 -3.06 1.71 9.85
N LYS A 21 -3.54 2.76 10.55
CA LYS A 21 -2.85 4.06 10.57
C LYS A 21 -1.42 3.99 11.13
N SER A 22 -1.17 3.09 12.08
CA SER A 22 0.19 2.87 12.59
C SER A 22 1.07 2.16 11.58
N GLU A 23 0.50 1.25 10.81
CA GLU A 23 1.18 0.58 9.69
C GLU A 23 1.50 1.58 8.57
N HIS A 24 0.58 2.47 8.18
CA HIS A 24 0.87 3.59 7.26
C HIS A 24 2.08 4.41 7.69
N ARG A 25 2.17 4.78 8.97
CA ARG A 25 3.33 5.51 9.51
C ARG A 25 4.63 4.69 9.43
N LYS A 26 4.57 3.39 9.68
CA LYS A 26 5.73 2.49 9.53
C LYS A 26 6.16 2.39 8.07
N PHE A 27 5.22 2.23 7.15
CA PHE A 27 5.49 2.21 5.71
C PHE A 27 6.10 3.53 5.27
N GLU A 28 5.56 4.67 5.71
CA GLU A 28 6.09 5.99 5.38
C GLU A 28 7.57 6.15 5.78
N SER A 29 7.97 5.64 6.97
CA SER A 29 9.38 5.65 7.37
C SER A 29 10.28 4.89 6.39
N ASN A 30 9.80 3.78 5.82
CA ASN A 30 10.55 3.05 4.79
C ASN A 30 10.49 3.75 3.43
N LEU A 31 9.36 4.35 3.04
CA LEU A 31 9.23 5.13 1.81
C LEU A 31 10.15 6.37 1.80
N VAL A 32 10.42 6.98 2.95
CA VAL A 32 11.46 8.01 3.09
C VAL A 32 12.83 7.44 2.73
N LYS A 33 13.21 6.28 3.27
CA LYS A 33 14.51 5.63 2.96
C LYS A 33 14.62 5.27 1.47
N VAL A 34 13.52 4.84 0.85
CA VAL A 34 13.47 4.56 -0.59
C VAL A 34 13.75 5.84 -1.38
N LYS A 35 13.11 6.96 -1.04
CA LYS A 35 13.36 8.26 -1.69
C LYS A 35 14.80 8.71 -1.52
N THR A 36 15.37 8.63 -0.31
CA THR A 36 16.78 8.95 -0.07
C THR A 36 17.70 8.06 -0.91
N SER A 37 17.41 6.75 -1.00
CA SER A 37 18.20 5.82 -1.83
C SER A 37 18.13 6.19 -3.32
N ILE A 38 16.98 6.63 -3.82
CA ILE A 38 16.81 7.11 -5.20
C ILE A 38 17.56 8.42 -5.46
N GLU A 39 17.58 9.33 -4.48
CA GLU A 39 18.32 10.60 -4.54
C GLU A 39 19.84 10.37 -4.54
N ASP A 40 20.31 9.39 -3.75
CA ASP A 40 21.69 8.91 -3.71
C ASP A 40 22.06 8.00 -4.91
N ASN A 41 21.19 7.94 -5.92
CA ASN A 41 21.36 7.18 -7.15
C ASN A 41 21.58 5.67 -6.93
N SER A 42 20.94 5.10 -5.90
CA SER A 42 20.98 3.69 -5.56
C SER A 42 19.62 3.02 -5.77
N VAL A 43 19.31 2.71 -7.04
CA VAL A 43 18.06 2.01 -7.44
C VAL A 43 17.97 0.61 -6.82
N THR A 44 19.10 -0.09 -6.70
CA THR A 44 19.16 -1.43 -6.07
C THR A 44 18.75 -1.39 -4.60
N LEU A 45 19.28 -0.45 -3.81
CA LEU A 45 18.89 -0.34 -2.40
C LEU A 45 17.41 0.08 -2.26
N ALA A 46 16.97 1.00 -3.13
CA ALA A 46 15.58 1.44 -3.15
C ALA A 46 14.62 0.28 -3.42
N SER A 47 14.93 -0.60 -4.40
CA SER A 47 14.10 -1.75 -4.72
C SER A 47 14.13 -2.83 -3.63
N GLU A 48 15.29 -3.08 -3.01
CA GLU A 48 15.42 -3.99 -1.87
C GLU A 48 14.57 -3.57 -0.67
N ILE A 49 14.52 -2.26 -0.37
CA ILE A 49 13.66 -1.75 0.72
C ILE A 49 12.19 -2.01 0.39
N ILE A 50 11.72 -1.69 -0.83
CA ILE A 50 10.34 -1.97 -1.25
C ILE A 50 10.04 -3.46 -1.16
N ARG A 51 10.96 -4.31 -1.60
CA ARG A 51 10.84 -5.77 -1.49
C ARG A 51 10.66 -6.21 -0.05
N SER A 52 11.47 -5.68 0.86
CA SER A 52 11.47 -6.07 2.28
C SER A 52 10.15 -5.77 2.99
N ILE A 53 9.39 -4.77 2.52
CA ILE A 53 8.09 -4.37 3.09
C ILE A 53 6.89 -4.86 2.27
N SER A 54 7.11 -5.55 1.15
CA SER A 54 6.05 -5.92 0.20
C SER A 54 4.99 -6.79 0.85
N ASP A 55 5.38 -7.83 1.59
CA ASP A 55 4.44 -8.75 2.21
C ASP A 55 3.54 -8.05 3.25
N GLU A 56 4.09 -7.06 3.97
CA GLU A 56 3.31 -6.28 4.93
C GLU A 56 2.28 -5.38 4.24
N ILE A 57 2.66 -4.69 3.16
CA ILE A 57 1.73 -3.86 2.37
C ILE A 57 0.63 -4.72 1.74
N ILE A 58 1.00 -5.89 1.21
CA ILE A 58 0.04 -6.84 0.62
C ILE A 58 -0.96 -7.30 1.67
N HIS A 59 -0.48 -7.68 2.86
CA HIS A 59 -1.36 -8.11 3.94
C HIS A 59 -2.32 -7.01 4.38
N HIS A 60 -1.79 -5.80 4.56
CA HIS A 60 -2.55 -4.59 4.91
C HIS A 60 -3.73 -4.36 3.97
N ALA A 61 -3.46 -4.27 2.66
CA ALA A 61 -4.48 -4.07 1.62
C ALA A 61 -5.57 -5.16 1.64
N VAL A 62 -5.17 -6.42 1.85
CA VAL A 62 -6.10 -7.55 1.96
C VAL A 62 -7.01 -7.42 3.20
N GLU A 63 -6.47 -6.97 4.33
CA GLU A 63 -7.27 -6.75 5.54
C GLU A 63 -8.31 -5.63 5.33
N GLU A 64 -7.93 -4.53 4.69
CA GLU A 64 -8.82 -3.42 4.38
C GLU A 64 -9.98 -3.85 3.47
N GLU A 65 -9.68 -4.59 2.40
CA GLU A 65 -10.68 -5.17 1.51
C GLU A 65 -11.62 -6.14 2.25
N ALA A 66 -11.07 -7.03 3.08
CA ALA A 66 -11.85 -8.07 3.73
C ALA A 66 -12.71 -7.55 4.89
N ARG A 67 -12.26 -6.49 5.57
CA ARG A 67 -12.88 -5.97 6.80
C ARG A 67 -13.56 -4.64 6.57
N LEU A 68 -12.82 -3.60 6.18
CA LEU A 68 -13.34 -2.23 6.08
C LEU A 68 -14.36 -2.14 4.94
N MET A 69 -14.01 -2.64 3.75
CA MET A 69 -14.93 -2.63 2.63
C MET A 69 -16.15 -3.51 2.87
N ARG A 70 -16.00 -4.62 3.59
CA ARG A 70 -17.17 -5.43 3.99
C ARG A 70 -18.15 -4.60 4.82
N VAL A 71 -17.68 -3.91 5.86
CA VAL A 71 -18.55 -3.08 6.72
C VAL A 71 -19.20 -1.95 5.90
N ILE A 72 -18.41 -1.23 5.10
CA ILE A 72 -18.91 -0.15 4.24
C ILE A 72 -19.99 -0.67 3.28
N MET A 73 -19.75 -1.79 2.60
CA MET A 73 -20.71 -2.33 1.63
C MET A 73 -21.99 -2.88 2.26
N HIS A 74 -21.94 -3.31 3.52
CA HIS A 74 -23.13 -3.79 4.22
C HIS A 74 -23.97 -2.66 4.81
N LYS A 75 -23.32 -1.61 5.33
CA LYS A 75 -23.98 -0.60 6.18
C LYS A 75 -24.02 0.81 5.57
N ALA A 76 -23.17 1.12 4.60
CA ALA A 76 -23.04 2.45 3.99
C ALA A 76 -22.85 2.39 2.47
N LYS A 77 -23.51 1.43 1.80
CA LYS A 77 -23.34 1.17 0.36
C LYS A 77 -23.57 2.39 -0.51
N GLU A 78 -24.56 3.24 -0.19
CA GLU A 78 -24.90 4.42 -0.98
C GLU A 78 -23.81 5.50 -0.96
N GLU A 79 -22.99 5.54 0.09
CA GLU A 79 -21.84 6.45 0.24
C GLU A 79 -20.51 5.82 -0.24
N SER A 80 -20.50 4.55 -0.63
CA SER A 80 -19.28 3.76 -0.83
C SER A 80 -18.49 4.05 -2.11
N ALA A 81 -19.05 4.82 -3.04
CA ALA A 81 -18.51 4.95 -4.40
C ALA A 81 -17.05 5.41 -4.43
N GLU A 82 -16.67 6.36 -3.58
CA GLU A 82 -15.29 6.85 -3.53
C GLU A 82 -14.34 5.87 -2.83
N SER A 83 -14.79 5.24 -1.74
CA SER A 83 -14.01 4.19 -1.05
C SER A 83 -13.73 3.00 -1.97
N ILE A 84 -14.68 2.62 -2.83
CA ILE A 84 -14.47 1.57 -3.82
C ILE A 84 -13.35 1.95 -4.79
N LYS A 85 -13.32 3.19 -5.30
CA LYS A 85 -12.27 3.63 -6.22
C LYS A 85 -10.89 3.57 -5.58
N ILE A 86 -10.78 4.07 -4.35
CA ILE A 86 -9.51 4.06 -3.60
C ILE A 86 -9.04 2.62 -3.42
N ILE A 87 -9.89 1.73 -2.91
CA ILE A 87 -9.51 0.33 -2.68
C ILE A 87 -9.20 -0.43 -3.99
N GLN A 88 -9.79 -0.04 -5.13
CA GLN A 88 -9.42 -0.62 -6.42
C GLN A 88 -7.95 -0.32 -6.81
N GLU A 89 -7.33 0.73 -6.28
CA GLU A 89 -5.92 1.05 -6.50
C GLU A 89 -4.97 0.00 -5.90
N HIS A 90 -5.44 -0.82 -4.96
CA HIS A 90 -4.68 -1.99 -4.48
C HIS A 90 -4.25 -2.91 -5.62
N ASN A 91 -5.04 -3.04 -6.69
CA ASN A 91 -4.64 -3.83 -7.84
C ASN A 91 -3.36 -3.31 -8.49
N TRP A 92 -3.21 -1.99 -8.58
CA TRP A 92 -2.00 -1.35 -9.10
C TRP A 92 -0.82 -1.56 -8.13
N VAL A 93 -1.02 -1.39 -6.82
CA VAL A 93 0.00 -1.66 -5.79
C VAL A 93 0.49 -3.12 -5.89
N MET A 94 -0.45 -4.07 -5.94
CA MET A 94 -0.18 -5.49 -6.03
C MET A 94 0.57 -5.85 -7.32
N ASN A 95 0.18 -5.26 -8.46
CA ASN A 95 0.87 -5.46 -9.71
C ASN A 95 2.31 -4.93 -9.66
N PHE A 96 2.53 -3.78 -9.04
CA PHE A 96 3.87 -3.24 -8.86
C PHE A 96 4.75 -4.16 -8.01
N LEU A 97 4.26 -4.55 -6.83
CA LEU A 97 5.00 -5.38 -5.87
C LEU A 97 5.23 -6.82 -6.35
N LYS A 98 4.33 -7.39 -7.14
CA LYS A 98 4.47 -8.76 -7.63
C LYS A 98 5.28 -8.84 -8.93
N ASN A 99 5.14 -7.85 -9.80
CA ASN A 99 5.67 -7.93 -11.16
C ASN A 99 6.73 -6.87 -11.42
N ARG A 100 6.42 -5.58 -11.21
CA ARG A 100 7.30 -4.49 -11.64
C ARG A 100 8.60 -4.43 -10.85
N ILE A 101 8.54 -4.66 -9.54
CA ILE A 101 9.72 -4.63 -8.67
C ILE A 101 10.77 -5.69 -9.06
N ILE A 102 10.34 -6.87 -9.53
CA ILE A 102 11.24 -7.93 -10.04
C ILE A 102 12.00 -7.42 -11.27
N THR A 103 11.31 -6.72 -12.17
CA THR A 103 11.94 -6.15 -13.37
C THR A 103 12.94 -5.07 -13.00
N ILE A 104 12.59 -4.18 -12.06
CA ILE A 104 13.47 -3.13 -11.54
C ILE A 104 14.76 -3.72 -10.96
N GLU A 105 14.66 -4.75 -10.12
CA GLU A 105 15.83 -5.44 -9.52
C GLU A 105 16.76 -6.05 -10.58
N LYS A 106 16.22 -6.51 -11.70
CA LYS A 106 17.04 -7.06 -12.80
C LYS A 106 17.80 -5.95 -13.53
N VAL A 107 17.11 -4.86 -13.86
CA VAL A 107 17.71 -3.75 -14.63
C VAL A 107 18.53 -2.80 -13.77
N SER A 108 18.40 -2.83 -12.43
CA SER A 108 19.24 -2.00 -11.54
C SER A 108 20.72 -2.38 -11.57
N THR A 109 21.05 -3.54 -12.15
CA THR A 109 22.41 -3.99 -12.46
C THR A 109 22.80 -3.83 -13.94
N SER A 110 21.87 -3.33 -14.77
CA SER A 110 22.10 -3.08 -16.19
C SER A 110 23.10 -1.95 -16.39
N SER A 111 23.89 -2.03 -17.46
CA SER A 111 24.75 -0.92 -17.90
C SER A 111 24.03 0.03 -18.86
N ASP A 112 22.77 -0.26 -19.21
CA ASP A 112 21.93 0.60 -20.05
C ASP A 112 21.40 1.79 -19.22
N PRO A 113 21.81 3.03 -19.54
CA PRO A 113 21.37 4.22 -18.80
C PRO A 113 19.86 4.48 -18.88
N ASP A 114 19.21 4.13 -20.00
CA ASP A 114 17.79 4.40 -20.21
C ASP A 114 16.94 3.45 -19.37
N GLU A 115 17.33 2.17 -19.27
CA GLU A 115 16.68 1.20 -18.38
C GLU A 115 16.81 1.59 -16.91
N TYR A 116 18.00 2.09 -16.53
CA TYR A 116 18.27 2.54 -15.17
C TYR A 116 17.40 3.74 -14.77
N GLU A 117 17.33 4.75 -15.66
CA GLU A 117 16.51 5.95 -15.40
C GLU A 117 15.00 5.61 -15.39
N GLN A 118 14.54 4.69 -16.25
CA GLN A 118 13.16 4.21 -16.18
C GLN A 118 12.86 3.51 -14.85
N ALA A 119 13.77 2.65 -14.36
CA ALA A 119 13.61 1.98 -13.08
C ALA A 119 13.54 2.97 -11.91
N ARG A 120 14.36 4.02 -11.96
CA ARG A 120 14.34 5.12 -10.99
C ARG A 120 13.01 5.87 -11.01
N ASN A 121 12.49 6.19 -12.20
CA ASN A 121 11.22 6.89 -12.35
C ASN A 121 10.03 6.08 -11.83
N ASP A 122 10.02 4.78 -12.10
CA ASP A 122 8.96 3.90 -11.64
C ASP A 122 8.94 3.76 -10.11
N LEU A 123 10.10 3.65 -9.46
CA LEU A 123 10.17 3.67 -8.00
C LEU A 123 9.69 5.01 -7.44
N ASN A 124 10.07 6.12 -8.09
CA ASN A 124 9.66 7.45 -7.68
C ASN A 124 8.15 7.65 -7.76
N GLU A 125 7.54 7.20 -8.85
CA GLU A 125 6.10 7.23 -9.08
C GLU A 125 5.41 6.31 -8.06
N PHE A 126 5.90 5.09 -7.88
CA PHE A 126 5.31 4.13 -6.95
C PHE A 126 5.23 4.70 -5.53
N VAL A 127 6.34 5.24 -5.01
CA VAL A 127 6.38 5.85 -3.68
C VAL A 127 5.43 7.05 -3.57
N SER A 128 5.35 7.89 -4.62
CA SER A 128 4.47 9.06 -4.61
C SER A 128 3.00 8.65 -4.57
N ASN A 129 2.61 7.69 -5.40
CA ASN A 129 1.23 7.23 -5.50
C ASN A 129 0.82 6.45 -4.25
N LEU A 130 1.69 5.59 -3.69
CA LEU A 130 1.38 4.87 -2.45
C LEU A 130 1.18 5.82 -1.26
N ARG A 131 1.97 6.90 -1.17
CA ARG A 131 1.77 7.96 -0.17
C ARG A 131 0.45 8.70 -0.33
N LYS A 132 0.03 8.94 -1.58
CA LYS A 132 -1.23 9.59 -1.88
C LYS A 132 -2.40 8.68 -1.47
N HIS A 133 -2.30 7.40 -1.84
CA HIS A 133 -3.26 6.37 -1.51
C HIS A 133 -3.53 6.27 0.00
N PHE A 134 -2.49 6.12 0.84
CA PHE A 134 -2.64 6.09 2.30
C PHE A 134 -3.37 7.31 2.87
N LYS A 135 -3.15 8.50 2.30
CA LYS A 135 -3.85 9.72 2.73
C LYS A 135 -5.33 9.70 2.34
N GLU A 136 -5.64 9.18 1.16
CA GLU A 136 -7.02 9.07 0.67
C GLU A 136 -7.81 8.06 1.50
N GLU A 137 -7.21 6.93 1.85
CA GLU A 137 -7.80 5.95 2.76
C GLU A 137 -8.11 6.55 4.13
N GLU A 138 -7.12 7.22 4.73
CA GLU A 138 -7.29 7.85 6.03
C GLU A 138 -8.32 8.98 6.05
N ALA A 139 -8.52 9.65 4.92
CA ALA A 139 -9.45 10.76 4.78
C ALA A 139 -10.87 10.31 4.39
N ILE A 140 -11.01 9.21 3.67
CA ILE A 140 -12.27 8.81 3.02
C ILE A 140 -12.73 7.43 3.51
N VAL A 141 -11.90 6.40 3.33
CA VAL A 141 -12.27 5.01 3.64
C VAL A 141 -12.45 4.81 5.15
N PHE A 142 -11.46 5.21 5.95
CA PHE A 142 -11.48 4.93 7.39
C PHE A 142 -12.62 5.68 8.10
N PRO A 143 -12.88 6.98 7.83
CA PRO A 143 -14.01 7.66 8.44
C PRO A 143 -15.37 7.06 8.05
N LEU A 144 -15.53 6.60 6.80
CA LEU A 144 -16.77 5.96 6.38
C LEU A 144 -16.98 4.62 7.09
N ALA A 145 -15.94 3.78 7.19
CA ALA A 145 -16.00 2.52 7.94
C ALA A 145 -16.35 2.72 9.42
N LEU A 146 -15.79 3.75 10.08
CA LEU A 146 -16.13 4.10 11.46
C LEU A 146 -17.58 4.51 11.63
N ARG A 147 -18.10 5.38 10.75
CA ARG A 147 -19.51 5.81 10.80
C ARG A 147 -20.45 4.63 10.54
N ALA A 148 -20.12 3.82 9.53
CA ALA A 148 -20.88 2.63 9.17
C ALA A 148 -20.95 1.64 10.34
N GLU A 149 -19.86 1.42 11.06
CA GLU A 149 -19.84 0.52 12.21
C GLU A 149 -20.66 1.05 13.39
N ALA A 150 -20.61 2.36 13.66
CA ALA A 150 -21.30 3.00 14.77
C ALA A 150 -22.80 3.25 14.54
N ALA A 151 -23.32 2.96 13.35
CA ALA A 151 -24.73 3.10 13.01
C ALA A 151 -25.60 1.90 13.44
N ASP A 152 -24.99 0.86 14.00
CA ASP A 152 -25.64 -0.25 14.72
C ASP A 152 -25.75 0.04 16.22
#